data_AF-A0A9I9E9Z5-F1
#
_entry.id   AF-A0A9I9E9Z5-F1
#
_cell.length_a   1.000
_cell.length_b   1.000
_cell.length_c   1.000
_cell.angle_alpha   90.00
_cell.angle_beta   90.00
_cell.angle_gamma   90.00
#
_symmetry.space_group_name_H-M   'P 1'
#
loop_
_entity.id
_entity.type
_entity.pdbx_description
1 polymer ?
#
loop_
_entity_poly.entity_id
_entity_poly.type
_entity_poly.pdbx_seq_one_letter_code
_entity_poly.pdbx_strand_id
1 'polypeptide(L)'
;MLQPIWTQHDQAKISKDHLRLIKVLMGLRPEYESVRTTLLHRSPLPSLDTAIQEILFEEKHLGINLSKHSDVVLASTYSPPRASSTFCKNCKLTGHQFIDCPKIECRYCYKLGHIMDNCPIKPPRPRSYSTRAKNFTKPR
;
A
#
# COMPACT_ATOMS: atom_id res chain seq x y z
N MET A 1 22.94 -10.87 38.00
CA MET A 1 22.69 -12.17 37.36
C MET A 1 21.28 -12.16 36.81
N LEU A 2 21.13 -12.24 35.49
CA LEU A 2 19.84 -12.34 34.80
C LEU A 2 19.31 -13.75 35.01
N GLN A 3 18.16 -13.89 35.68
CA GLN A 3 17.50 -15.19 35.80
C GLN A 3 16.66 -15.46 34.54
N PRO A 4 16.61 -16.72 34.05
CA PRO A 4 15.78 -17.05 32.91
C PRO A 4 14.30 -17.05 33.28
N ILE A 5 13.47 -16.50 32.39
CA ILE A 5 12.07 -16.07 32.61
C ILE A 5 11.07 -17.25 32.80
N TRP A 6 11.54 -18.50 32.74
CA TRP A 6 10.64 -19.67 32.64
C TRP A 6 10.14 -20.24 33.98
N THR A 7 10.57 -19.71 35.13
CA THR A 7 10.20 -20.26 36.46
C THR A 7 8.87 -19.75 37.01
N GLN A 8 8.09 -18.97 36.25
CA GLN A 8 6.85 -18.37 36.78
C GLN A 8 5.58 -18.50 35.93
N HIS A 9 5.59 -19.28 34.85
CA HIS A 9 4.40 -19.45 34.01
C HIS A 9 3.95 -20.91 33.92
N ASP A 10 3.65 -21.51 35.07
CA ASP A 10 2.71 -22.63 35.11
C ASP A 10 1.34 -22.07 35.50
N GLN A 11 0.33 -22.29 34.66
CA GLN A 11 -1.06 -21.79 34.78
C GLN A 11 -1.38 -20.35 34.33
N ALA A 12 -1.10 -20.04 33.06
CA ALA A 12 -2.09 -19.26 32.30
C ALA A 12 -2.84 -20.25 31.40
N LYS A 13 -4.08 -20.61 31.74
CA LYS A 13 -4.97 -21.34 30.80
C LYS A 13 -4.96 -20.52 29.51
N ILE A 14 -4.37 -21.05 28.44
CA ILE A 14 -4.33 -20.37 27.15
C ILE A 14 -5.78 -20.17 26.73
N SER A 15 -6.28 -18.94 26.91
CA SER A 15 -7.64 -18.56 26.54
C SER A 15 -7.85 -18.84 25.05
N LYS A 16 -9.10 -19.15 24.68
CA LYS A 16 -9.53 -19.25 23.28
C LYS A 16 -9.14 -18.01 22.48
N ASP A 17 -9.11 -16.84 23.13
CA ASP A 17 -8.72 -15.59 22.51
C ASP A 17 -7.21 -15.49 22.26
N HIS A 18 -6.37 -16.08 23.12
CA HIS A 18 -4.93 -16.19 22.84
C HIS A 18 -4.66 -17.10 21.64
N LEU A 19 -5.41 -18.21 21.49
CA LEU A 19 -5.31 -19.07 20.31
C LEU A 19 -5.76 -18.34 19.02
N ARG A 20 -6.83 -17.54 19.10
CA ARG A 20 -7.30 -16.71 17.98
C ARG A 20 -6.26 -15.65 17.61
N LEU A 21 -5.66 -15.00 18.61
CA LEU A 21 -4.60 -14.03 18.40
C LEU A 21 -3.40 -14.65 17.68
N ILE A 22 -2.89 -15.80 18.15
CA ILE A 22 -1.77 -16.49 17.49
C ILE A 22 -2.10 -16.80 16.02
N LYS A 23 -3.32 -17.27 15.72
CA LYS A 23 -3.76 -17.53 14.33
C LYS A 23 -3.77 -16.26 13.48
N VAL A 24 -4.23 -15.13 14.02
CA VAL A 24 -4.18 -13.83 13.34
C VAL A 24 -2.74 -13.44 13.06
N LEU A 25 -1.86 -13.54 14.07
CA LEU A 25 -0.44 -13.18 13.95
C LEU A 25 0.29 -14.01 12.89
N MET A 26 0.03 -15.32 12.82
CA MET A 26 0.59 -16.21 11.80
C MET A 26 0.14 -15.86 10.38
N GLY A 27 -1.00 -15.20 10.22
CA GLY A 27 -1.55 -14.79 8.93
C GLY A 27 -1.15 -13.37 8.49
N LEU A 28 -0.43 -12.61 9.32
CA LEU A 28 0.01 -11.26 8.94
C LEU A 28 1.02 -11.31 7.76
N ARG A 29 1.14 -10.21 7.01
CA ARG A 29 2.16 -10.10 5.96
C ARG A 29 3.56 -9.85 6.56
N PRO A 30 4.66 -10.14 5.84
CA PRO A 30 6.03 -9.93 6.34
C PRO A 30 6.36 -8.48 6.73
N GLU A 31 5.63 -7.49 6.22
CA GLU A 31 5.85 -6.10 6.60
C GLU A 31 5.46 -5.83 8.07
N TYR A 32 4.65 -6.71 8.67
CA TYR A 32 4.17 -6.61 10.06
C TYR A 32 5.01 -7.46 11.03
N GLU A 33 6.19 -7.95 10.63
CA GLU A 33 7.05 -8.79 11.48
C GLU A 33 7.44 -8.07 12.78
N SER A 34 7.67 -6.76 12.74
CA SER A 34 8.04 -5.99 13.93
C SER A 34 6.95 -6.02 15.00
N VAL A 35 5.70 -5.70 14.63
CA VAL A 35 4.57 -5.78 15.57
C VAL A 35 4.27 -7.22 15.96
N ARG A 36 4.39 -8.18 15.03
CA ARG A 36 4.17 -9.61 15.31
C ARG A 36 5.11 -10.14 16.38
N THR A 37 6.42 -9.91 16.21
CA THR A 37 7.44 -10.35 17.16
C THR A 37 7.27 -9.65 18.51
N THR A 38 6.96 -8.37 18.51
CA THR A 38 6.69 -7.61 19.75
C THR A 38 5.50 -8.19 20.52
N LEU A 39 4.40 -8.51 19.83
CA LEU A 39 3.21 -9.10 20.45
C LEU A 39 3.46 -10.53 20.98
N LEU A 40 4.27 -11.34 20.30
CA LEU A 40 4.58 -12.71 20.71
C LEU A 40 5.55 -12.80 21.91
N HIS A 41 6.47 -11.85 22.04
CA HIS A 41 7.45 -11.85 23.14
C HIS A 41 6.95 -11.21 24.44
N ARG A 42 5.71 -10.72 24.49
CA ARG A 42 5.13 -10.11 25.68
C ARG A 42 4.63 -11.15 26.70
N SER A 43 4.96 -10.92 27.97
CA SER A 43 4.40 -11.63 29.11
C SER A 43 3.80 -10.62 30.11
N PRO A 44 2.51 -10.74 30.49
CA PRO A 44 1.51 -11.66 29.94
C PRO A 44 1.18 -11.34 28.48
N LEU A 45 0.68 -12.33 27.73
CA LEU A 45 0.28 -12.14 26.33
C LEU A 45 -0.85 -11.09 26.26
N PRO A 46 -0.79 -10.13 25.33
CA PRO A 46 -1.84 -9.12 25.21
C PRO A 46 -3.20 -9.76 24.89
N SER A 47 -4.28 -9.07 25.25
CA SER A 47 -5.62 -9.43 24.81
C SER A 47 -5.73 -9.25 23.29
N LEU A 48 -6.74 -9.88 22.70
CA LEU A 48 -7.02 -9.78 21.27
C LEU A 48 -7.23 -8.32 20.85
N ASP A 49 -8.01 -7.55 21.61
CA ASP A 49 -8.28 -6.14 21.32
C ASP A 49 -7.01 -5.29 21.34
N THR A 50 -6.15 -5.46 22.35
CA THR A 50 -4.88 -4.73 22.45
C THR A 50 -3.98 -5.05 21.26
N ALA A 51 -3.88 -6.32 20.88
CA ALA A 51 -3.11 -6.72 19.72
C ALA A 51 -3.67 -6.16 18.40
N ILE A 52 -5.00 -6.11 18.25
CA ILE A 52 -5.63 -5.48 17.08
C ILE A 52 -5.30 -3.99 17.02
N GLN A 53 -5.37 -3.27 18.15
CA GLN A 53 -5.00 -1.85 18.18
C GLN A 53 -3.55 -1.63 17.77
N GLU A 54 -2.63 -2.47 18.22
CA GLU A 54 -1.22 -2.38 17.83
C GLU A 54 -1.01 -2.72 16.35
N ILE A 55 -1.73 -3.70 15.80
CA ILE A 55 -1.67 -4.02 14.37
C ILE A 55 -2.22 -2.87 13.52
N LEU A 56 -3.33 -2.24 13.93
CA LEU A 56 -3.92 -1.08 13.25
C LEU A 56 -3.01 0.14 13.33
N PHE A 57 -2.34 0.33 14.47
CA PHE A 57 -1.30 1.33 14.62
C PHE A 57 -0.15 1.05 13.66
N GLU A 58 0.37 -0.17 13.64
CA GLU A 58 1.41 -0.58 12.70
C GLU A 58 0.96 -0.41 11.25
N GLU A 59 -0.31 -0.68 10.93
CA GLU A 59 -0.87 -0.44 9.61
C GLU A 59 -0.89 1.05 9.25
N LYS A 60 -1.18 1.96 10.18
CA LYS A 60 -1.06 3.41 9.95
C LYS A 60 0.41 3.81 9.76
N HIS A 61 1.33 3.23 10.52
CA HIS A 61 2.77 3.45 10.38
C HIS A 61 3.30 2.96 9.04
N LEU A 62 2.92 1.74 8.64
CA LEU A 62 3.18 1.17 7.32
C LEU A 62 2.40 1.89 6.24
N GLY A 63 1.24 2.49 6.50
CA GLY A 63 0.48 3.32 5.57
C GLY A 63 1.17 4.65 5.29
N ILE A 64 2.00 5.14 6.23
CA ILE A 64 2.95 6.24 6.04
C ILE A 64 4.26 5.75 5.38
N ASN A 65 4.55 4.45 5.37
CA ASN A 65 5.77 3.86 4.79
C ASN A 65 5.55 3.23 3.39
N LEU A 66 4.34 2.77 3.08
CA LEU A 66 3.89 2.30 1.77
C LEU A 66 3.49 3.48 0.88
N SER A 67 3.10 4.62 1.50
CA SER A 67 3.07 5.90 0.80
C SER A 67 4.47 6.44 0.47
N LYS A 68 5.55 5.92 1.08
CA LYS A 68 6.94 6.35 0.84
C LYS A 68 7.66 5.56 -0.25
N HIS A 69 6.93 5.04 -1.24
CA HIS A 69 7.47 4.98 -2.60
C HIS A 69 7.12 6.24 -3.43
N SER A 70 6.55 7.28 -2.82
CA SER A 70 6.71 8.65 -3.28
C SER A 70 6.86 9.62 -2.12
N ASP A 71 7.65 10.67 -2.33
CA ASP A 71 7.63 11.91 -1.53
C ASP A 71 8.41 11.90 -0.20
N VAL A 72 9.73 11.70 -0.30
CA VAL A 72 10.68 12.49 0.49
C VAL A 72 11.49 13.35 -0.47
N VAL A 73 10.97 14.53 -0.79
CA VAL A 73 11.74 15.59 -1.45
C VAL A 73 12.58 16.28 -0.39
N LEU A 74 13.74 15.70 -0.07
CA LEU A 74 14.88 16.45 0.46
C LEU A 74 15.46 17.25 -0.71
N ALA A 75 15.57 18.56 -0.54
CA ALA A 75 16.18 19.45 -1.51
C ALA A 75 17.65 19.06 -1.72
N SER A 76 17.89 18.28 -2.77
CA SER A 76 19.20 18.08 -3.38
C SER A 76 18.99 17.79 -4.86
N THR A 77 19.41 18.76 -5.67
CA THR A 77 19.86 18.68 -7.06
C THR A 77 19.45 17.40 -7.82
N TYR A 78 18.51 17.55 -8.76
CA TYR A 78 18.29 16.71 -9.94
C TYR A 78 18.75 15.25 -9.82
N SER A 79 17.85 14.37 -9.37
CA SER A 79 17.99 12.93 -9.64
C SER A 79 16.70 12.42 -10.28
N PRO A 80 16.74 11.94 -11.54
CA PRO A 80 15.54 11.47 -12.23
C PRO A 80 15.07 10.13 -11.65
N PRO A 81 13.76 9.86 -11.60
CA PRO A 81 13.23 8.59 -11.14
C PRO A 81 13.76 7.46 -12.04
N ARG A 82 14.20 6.39 -11.37
CA ARG A 82 14.71 5.14 -11.94
C ARG A 82 14.10 4.84 -13.30
N ALA A 83 14.95 4.88 -14.32
CA ALA A 83 14.59 4.60 -15.70
C ALA A 83 14.15 3.13 -15.86
N SER A 84 12.86 2.86 -15.64
CA SER A 84 12.18 2.04 -16.63
C SER A 84 12.18 2.86 -17.92
N SER A 85 12.76 2.35 -18.99
CA SER A 85 12.87 3.03 -20.30
C SER A 85 11.50 3.17 -21.00
N THR A 86 10.46 3.57 -20.27
CA THR A 86 9.15 3.89 -20.80
C THR A 86 9.28 5.15 -21.62
N PHE A 87 9.15 4.98 -22.93
CA PHE A 87 9.12 6.06 -23.92
C PHE A 87 7.72 6.66 -23.99
N CYS A 88 7.62 7.95 -23.72
CA CYS A 88 6.36 8.66 -23.83
C CYS A 88 6.04 8.95 -25.31
N LYS A 89 4.91 8.41 -25.79
CA LYS A 89 4.46 8.65 -27.17
C LYS A 89 4.06 10.12 -27.45
N ASN A 90 3.73 10.89 -26.40
CA ASN A 90 3.33 12.30 -26.52
C ASN A 90 4.54 13.21 -26.72
N CYS A 91 5.43 13.27 -25.72
CA CYS A 91 6.55 14.21 -25.73
C CYS A 91 7.87 13.62 -26.26
N LYS A 92 7.87 12.32 -26.62
CA LYS A 92 9.04 11.59 -27.12
C LYS A 92 10.22 11.51 -26.14
N LEU A 93 9.97 11.77 -24.86
CA LEU A 93 10.96 11.63 -23.79
C LEU A 93 10.80 10.28 -23.08
N THR A 94 11.90 9.77 -22.54
CA THR A 94 11.91 8.56 -21.69
C THR A 94 11.73 8.93 -20.22
N GLY A 95 11.38 7.94 -19.40
CA GLY A 95 11.23 8.09 -17.94
C GLY A 95 9.79 8.29 -17.46
N HIS A 96 8.80 8.32 -18.36
CA HIS A 96 7.37 8.33 -17.99
C HIS A 96 6.50 7.74 -19.11
N GLN A 97 5.31 7.26 -18.75
CA GLN A 97 4.32 6.76 -19.70
C GLN A 97 3.43 7.89 -20.23
N PHE A 98 2.67 7.64 -21.30
CA PHE A 98 1.77 8.63 -21.89
C PHE A 98 0.76 9.21 -20.88
N ILE A 99 0.24 8.37 -19.98
CA ILE A 99 -0.76 8.75 -18.98
C ILE A 99 -0.21 9.71 -17.92
N ASP A 100 1.10 9.63 -17.64
CA ASP A 100 1.82 10.43 -16.64
C ASP A 100 2.62 11.57 -17.30
N CYS A 101 2.35 11.90 -18.56
CA CYS A 101 3.15 12.87 -19.29
C CYS A 101 2.86 14.30 -18.80
N PRO A 102 3.85 15.04 -18.27
CA PRO A 102 3.63 16.39 -17.77
C PRO A 102 3.26 17.39 -18.88
N LYS A 103 3.59 17.07 -20.14
CA LYS A 103 3.29 17.89 -21.32
C LYS A 103 2.01 17.48 -22.04
N ILE A 104 1.26 16.50 -21.53
CA ILE A 104 0.00 16.12 -22.18
C ILE A 104 -1.09 17.11 -21.84
N GLU A 105 -1.83 17.55 -22.86
CA GLU A 105 -2.95 18.46 -22.68
C GLU A 105 -4.26 17.69 -22.52
N CYS A 106 -4.99 18.02 -21.48
CA CYS A 106 -6.31 17.45 -21.24
C CYS A 106 -7.33 18.02 -22.23
N ARG A 107 -7.94 17.17 -23.05
CA ARG A 107 -8.99 17.60 -24.00
C ARG A 107 -10.30 18.08 -23.37
N TYR A 108 -10.47 17.96 -22.05
CA TYR A 108 -11.65 18.48 -21.34
C TYR A 108 -11.41 19.88 -20.78
N CYS A 109 -10.29 20.08 -20.08
CA CYS A 109 -10.01 21.33 -19.38
C CYS A 109 -8.86 22.15 -19.97
N TYR A 110 -8.22 21.63 -21.03
CA TYR A 110 -7.08 22.24 -21.72
C TYR A 110 -5.86 22.54 -20.83
N LYS A 111 -5.79 21.93 -19.64
CA LYS A 111 -4.62 22.01 -18.75
C LYS A 111 -3.64 20.87 -19.01
N LEU A 112 -2.37 21.12 -18.74
CA LEU A 112 -1.30 20.15 -18.90
C LEU A 112 -1.24 19.14 -17.73
N GLY A 113 -0.59 18.01 -17.97
CA GLY A 113 -0.20 17.03 -16.96
C GLY A 113 -1.18 15.89 -16.72
N HIS A 114 -2.31 15.83 -17.44
CA HIS A 114 -3.26 14.73 -17.32
C HIS A 114 -4.11 14.53 -18.59
N ILE A 115 -4.61 13.31 -18.77
CA ILE A 115 -5.57 12.98 -19.85
C ILE A 115 -7.01 13.29 -19.43
N MET A 116 -7.91 13.34 -20.42
CA MET A 116 -9.33 13.57 -20.21
C MET A 116 -9.98 12.64 -19.16
N ASP A 117 -9.53 11.40 -19.04
CA ASP A 117 -10.12 10.43 -18.12
C ASP A 117 -9.74 10.67 -16.66
N ASN A 118 -8.56 11.26 -16.42
CA ASN A 118 -8.08 11.62 -15.09
C ASN A 118 -8.28 13.12 -14.79
N CYS A 119 -9.19 13.78 -15.52
CA CYS A 119 -9.41 15.21 -15.35
C CYS A 119 -10.13 15.50 -14.04
N PRO A 120 -9.55 16.32 -13.13
CA PRO A 120 -10.09 16.52 -11.79
C PRO A 120 -11.42 17.28 -11.78
N ILE A 121 -11.73 18.00 -12.86
CA ILE A 121 -12.97 18.77 -13.00
C ILE A 121 -14.02 18.07 -13.87
N LYS A 122 -13.71 16.90 -14.44
CA LYS A 122 -14.67 16.16 -15.26
C LYS A 122 -15.65 15.44 -14.34
N PRO A 123 -16.96 15.70 -14.45
CA PRO A 123 -17.95 14.99 -13.65
C PRO A 123 -17.88 13.49 -13.95
N PRO A 124 -18.03 12.61 -12.94
CA PRO A 124 -18.07 11.17 -13.16
C PRO A 124 -19.18 10.85 -14.15
N ARG A 125 -18.87 10.07 -15.19
CA ARG A 125 -19.90 9.64 -16.14
C ARG A 125 -20.99 8.91 -15.34
N PRO A 126 -22.28 9.22 -15.54
CA PRO A 126 -23.34 8.38 -15.01
C PRO A 126 -23.11 6.97 -15.56
N ARG A 127 -23.08 5.97 -14.67
CA ARG A 127 -22.93 4.56 -15.04
C ARG A 127 -24.17 4.13 -15.81
N SER A 128 -24.22 4.38 -17.11
CA SER A 128 -25.10 3.64 -17.99
C SER A 128 -24.50 2.24 -18.14
N TYR A 129 -25.21 1.23 -17.64
CA TYR A 129 -24.88 -0.17 -17.88
C TYR A 129 -24.89 -0.42 -19.39
N SER A 130 -23.72 -0.36 -20.02
CA SER A 130 -23.52 -0.91 -21.35
C SER A 130 -22.55 -2.07 -21.20
N THR A 131 -23.11 -3.24 -20.91
CA THR A 131 -22.51 -4.50 -21.29
C THR A 131 -22.33 -4.47 -22.80
N ARG A 132 -21.11 -4.15 -23.24
CA ARG A 132 -20.66 -4.53 -24.57
C ARG A 132 -19.25 -5.07 -24.47
N ALA A 133 -19.19 -6.37 -24.19
CA ALA A 133 -18.05 -7.20 -24.57
C ALA A 133 -17.77 -6.93 -26.04
N LYS A 134 -16.69 -6.21 -26.34
CA LYS A 134 -16.16 -6.14 -27.69
C LYS A 134 -15.16 -7.28 -27.79
N ASN A 135 -15.67 -8.42 -28.23
CA ASN A 135 -14.87 -9.53 -28.72
C ASN A 135 -13.92 -8.98 -29.81
N PHE A 136 -12.62 -9.10 -29.58
CA PHE A 136 -11.60 -8.87 -30.60
C PHE A 136 -11.57 -10.10 -31.50
N THR A 137 -12.40 -10.12 -32.54
CA THR A 137 -12.17 -11.01 -33.66
C THR A 137 -11.39 -10.25 -34.72
N LYS A 138 -10.10 -10.59 -34.85
CA LYS A 138 -9.22 -10.15 -35.93
C LYS A 138 -9.62 -10.87 -37.22
N PRO A 139 -9.69 -10.16 -38.36
CA PRO A 139 -9.37 -10.80 -39.63
C PRO A 139 -8.20 -10.11 -40.35
N ARG A 140 -7.69 -10.90 -41.29
CA ARG A 140 -6.45 -10.84 -42.06
C ARG A 140 -6.45 -9.78 -43.15
#